data_AF-A0A537SF89-F1
#
_entry.id   AF-A0A537SF89-F1
#
_cell.length_a   1.000
_cell.length_b   1.000
_cell.length_c   1.000
_cell.angle_alpha   90.00
_cell.angle_beta   90.00
_cell.angle_gamma   90.00
#
_symmetry.space_group_name_H-M   'P 1'
#
loop_
_entity.id
_entity.type
_entity.pdbx_description
1 polymer ?
#
loop_
_entity_poly.entity_id
_entity_poly.type
_entity_poly.pdbx_seq_one_letter_code
_entity_poly.pdbx_strand_id
1 'polypeptide(L)'
;MDGFGQIALYAQAAEAPMLGRSVELSQHQAMAIPDINKRSIGFINWAHALDHYVMLIFPTVVIGLEIVYGRSYAELIALGTPAFIAFGVFSLPAGWLGDHWSRRNMMALFYGGCGLSLAAAGLAPNLVMLAIALTALGMFAAIYHPVGTAMLIEQATLRGRSLAFNGVCGNLGAALAAGLTAALVAGFGWRAAFLVPGVLCLGTAVLYLCLVPNEGRKEARRATVADVPLGAALAATIFALFVVIALCAGLVFNIVAVALPKILDERLGADVPLILVGGVATLVFVCGALAQIAVGRLVEKFPPHILFAVIASLQFLGVLWAAQAAGKMLIVALAVAMAAIYAQVTVNDLVIARYTADAWRGRIYAVRYFLTFLASGAAVTAIAFLYGRGGFALLLGTTAIIALGFVFATAAIAVLVNGVEKGRAVAPAE
;
A
#
# COMPACT_ATOMS: atom_id res chain seq x y z
N MET A 1 -40.31 -64.29 -40.48
CA MET A 1 -41.63 -63.65 -40.64
C MET A 1 -42.09 -63.23 -39.25
N ASP A 2 -41.81 -61.96 -38.95
CA ASP A 2 -42.68 -60.92 -38.39
C ASP A 2 -43.49 -61.10 -37.10
N GLY A 3 -43.51 -59.99 -36.34
CA GLY A 3 -44.59 -59.56 -35.42
C GLY A 3 -44.11 -59.41 -33.98
N PHE A 4 -43.49 -58.32 -33.52
CA PHE A 4 -44.02 -56.95 -33.35
C PHE A 4 -45.43 -56.89 -32.73
N GLY A 5 -45.48 -56.65 -31.41
CA GLY A 5 -46.68 -56.18 -30.73
C GLY A 5 -46.68 -56.45 -29.23
N GLN A 6 -45.94 -55.67 -28.42
CA GLN A 6 -46.25 -55.38 -27.00
C GLN A 6 -45.16 -54.52 -26.30
N ILE A 7 -44.84 -53.32 -26.79
CA ILE A 7 -44.13 -52.30 -25.96
C ILE A 7 -44.65 -50.91 -26.33
N ALA A 8 -45.96 -50.67 -26.16
CA ALA A 8 -46.62 -49.41 -26.49
C ALA A 8 -47.39 -48.79 -25.30
N LEU A 9 -46.91 -48.98 -24.07
CA LEU A 9 -47.58 -48.44 -22.87
C LEU A 9 -46.67 -47.67 -21.89
N TYR A 10 -45.42 -47.35 -22.26
CA TYR A 10 -44.51 -46.55 -21.42
C TYR A 10 -44.06 -45.21 -22.03
N ALA A 11 -44.60 -44.80 -23.18
CA ALA A 11 -44.09 -43.64 -23.93
C ALA A 11 -44.91 -42.33 -23.79
N GLN A 12 -45.71 -42.16 -22.73
CA GLN A 12 -46.57 -40.96 -22.60
C GLN A 12 -46.50 -40.21 -21.26
N ALA A 13 -45.46 -40.41 -20.44
CA ALA A 13 -45.34 -39.74 -19.14
C ALA A 13 -44.04 -38.91 -18.94
N ALA A 14 -43.30 -38.56 -20.00
CA ALA A 14 -42.01 -37.89 -19.84
C ALA A 14 -41.77 -36.75 -20.84
N GLU A 15 -42.71 -35.82 -20.98
CA GLU A 15 -42.42 -34.51 -21.57
C GLU A 15 -43.03 -33.40 -20.71
N ALA A 16 -42.32 -33.05 -19.64
CA ALA A 16 -42.42 -31.74 -18.99
C ALA A 16 -41.02 -31.07 -19.07
N PRO A 17 -40.93 -29.75 -19.31
CA PRO A 17 -39.79 -29.15 -20.00
C PRO A 17 -38.55 -29.01 -19.10
N MET A 18 -37.48 -29.76 -19.43
CA MET A 18 -36.12 -29.61 -18.87
C MET A 18 -35.39 -28.33 -19.32
N LEU A 19 -36.03 -27.48 -20.13
CA LEU A 19 -35.46 -26.23 -20.65
C LEU A 19 -35.52 -25.05 -19.66
N GLY A 20 -36.44 -25.05 -18.69
CA GLY A 20 -36.55 -23.96 -17.70
C GLY A 20 -35.46 -24.02 -16.63
N ARG A 21 -35.12 -25.23 -16.16
CA ARG A 21 -34.25 -25.44 -15.00
C ARG A 21 -32.77 -25.15 -15.29
N SER A 22 -32.30 -25.38 -16.52
CA SER A 22 -30.92 -25.09 -16.95
C SER A 22 -30.69 -23.61 -17.21
N VAL A 23 -31.70 -22.90 -17.72
CA VAL A 23 -31.65 -21.44 -17.93
C VAL A 23 -31.73 -20.70 -16.59
N GLU A 24 -32.58 -21.13 -15.65
CA GLU A 24 -32.63 -20.56 -14.30
C GLU A 24 -31.33 -20.79 -13.51
N LEU A 25 -30.71 -21.97 -13.59
CA LEU A 25 -29.40 -22.25 -12.98
C LEU A 25 -28.28 -21.38 -13.57
N SER A 26 -28.28 -21.19 -14.89
CA SER A 26 -27.35 -20.31 -15.60
C SER A 26 -27.52 -18.84 -15.20
N GLN A 27 -28.76 -18.36 -15.07
CA GLN A 27 -29.05 -16.98 -14.67
C GLN A 27 -28.77 -16.73 -13.18
N HIS A 28 -29.05 -17.68 -12.30
CA HIS A 28 -28.69 -17.59 -10.88
C HIS A 28 -27.17 -17.60 -10.68
N GLN A 29 -26.44 -18.43 -11.41
CA GLN A 29 -24.97 -18.42 -11.40
C GLN A 29 -24.40 -17.11 -11.97
N ALA A 30 -24.99 -16.60 -13.05
CA ALA A 30 -24.57 -15.35 -13.67
C ALA A 30 -24.84 -14.11 -12.79
N MET A 31 -25.88 -14.12 -11.93
CA MET A 31 -26.13 -13.06 -10.94
C MET A 31 -25.34 -13.22 -9.64
N ALA A 32 -25.05 -14.44 -9.20
CA ALA A 32 -24.30 -14.70 -7.97
C ALA A 32 -22.81 -14.31 -8.07
N ILE A 33 -22.18 -14.53 -9.23
CA ILE A 33 -20.75 -14.23 -9.45
C ILE A 33 -20.44 -12.72 -9.33
N PRO A 34 -21.21 -11.78 -9.94
CA PRO A 34 -21.05 -10.35 -9.73
C PRO A 34 -21.11 -9.91 -8.28
N ASP A 35 -22.00 -10.50 -7.47
CA ASP A 35 -22.17 -10.12 -6.07
C ASP A 35 -21.07 -10.69 -5.16
N ILE A 36 -20.56 -11.89 -5.45
CA ILE A 36 -19.39 -12.46 -4.78
C ILE A 36 -18.14 -11.61 -5.05
N ASN A 37 -17.90 -11.22 -6.31
CA ASN A 37 -16.76 -10.39 -6.68
C ASN A 37 -16.81 -9.02 -6.01
N LYS A 38 -17.99 -8.37 -5.95
CA LYS A 38 -18.16 -7.09 -5.23
C LYS A 38 -17.82 -7.22 -3.75
N ARG A 39 -18.27 -8.29 -3.09
CA ARG A 39 -17.95 -8.55 -1.67
C ARG A 39 -16.46 -8.74 -1.45
N SER A 40 -15.82 -9.59 -2.27
CA SER A 40 -14.37 -9.84 -2.20
C SER A 40 -13.56 -8.55 -2.42
N ILE A 41 -13.92 -7.75 -3.43
CA ILE A 41 -13.32 -6.43 -3.67
C ILE A 41 -13.49 -5.51 -2.46
N GLY A 42 -14.67 -5.51 -1.84
CA GLY A 42 -14.93 -4.75 -0.60
C GLY A 42 -13.97 -5.13 0.53
N PHE A 43 -13.79 -6.43 0.77
CA PHE A 43 -12.81 -6.92 1.75
C PHE A 43 -11.39 -6.52 1.38
N ILE A 44 -10.98 -6.67 0.12
CA ILE A 44 -9.62 -6.29 -0.30
C ILE A 44 -9.35 -4.79 -0.10
N ASN A 45 -10.31 -3.93 -0.39
CA ASN A 45 -10.20 -2.50 -0.09
C ASN A 45 -10.09 -2.22 1.42
N TRP A 46 -10.88 -2.92 2.22
CA TRP A 46 -10.79 -2.86 3.67
C TRP A 46 -9.44 -3.39 4.21
N ALA A 47 -8.91 -4.45 3.61
CA ALA A 47 -7.58 -4.97 3.94
C ALA A 47 -6.50 -3.94 3.67
N HIS A 48 -6.58 -3.16 2.58
CA HIS A 48 -5.61 -2.11 2.30
C HIS A 48 -5.59 -1.03 3.38
N ALA A 49 -6.79 -0.61 3.81
CA ALA A 49 -6.93 0.37 4.87
C ALA A 49 -6.33 -0.18 6.17
N LEU A 50 -6.65 -1.44 6.52
CA LEU A 50 -6.08 -2.09 7.70
C LEU A 50 -4.57 -2.26 7.61
N ASP A 51 -4.01 -2.66 6.46
CA ASP A 51 -2.58 -2.88 6.28
C ASP A 51 -1.76 -1.63 6.62
N HIS A 52 -2.12 -0.49 6.04
CA HIS A 52 -1.48 0.78 6.35
C HIS A 52 -1.80 1.29 7.76
N TYR A 53 -3.03 1.05 8.25
CA TYR A 53 -3.40 1.43 9.60
C TYR A 53 -2.52 0.73 10.63
N VAL A 54 -2.43 -0.61 10.58
CA VAL A 54 -1.76 -1.41 11.61
C VAL A 54 -0.26 -1.18 11.65
N MET A 55 0.37 -0.96 10.49
CA MET A 55 1.80 -0.62 10.41
C MET A 55 2.12 0.76 10.99
N LEU A 56 1.15 1.68 11.03
CA LEU A 56 1.32 3.05 11.53
C LEU A 56 0.71 3.29 12.93
N ILE A 57 0.26 2.23 13.62
CA ILE A 57 -0.10 2.31 15.06
C ILE A 57 1.14 2.61 15.90
N PHE A 58 2.19 1.79 15.77
CA PHE A 58 3.36 1.86 16.65
C PHE A 58 4.04 3.24 16.68
N PRO A 59 4.26 3.92 15.54
CA PRO A 59 4.90 5.25 15.55
C PRO A 59 4.18 6.30 16.40
N THR A 60 2.84 6.23 16.49
CA THR A 60 2.05 7.12 17.36
C THR A 60 2.08 6.64 18.81
N VAL A 61 2.01 5.33 19.04
CA VAL A 61 2.10 4.74 20.39
C VAL A 61 3.42 5.07 21.07
N VAL A 62 4.54 5.07 20.32
CA VAL A 62 5.88 5.32 20.85
C VAL A 62 5.97 6.65 21.61
N ILE A 63 5.26 7.69 21.18
CA ILE A 63 5.21 9.00 21.86
C ILE A 63 4.75 8.83 23.33
N GLY A 64 3.70 8.02 23.55
CA GLY A 64 3.22 7.72 24.90
C GLY A 64 4.12 6.76 25.67
N LEU A 65 4.86 5.89 24.98
CA LEU A 65 5.77 4.93 25.61
C LEU A 65 7.02 5.58 26.23
N GLU A 66 7.45 6.75 25.74
CA GLU A 66 8.56 7.50 26.34
C GLU A 66 8.31 7.78 27.83
N ILE A 67 7.07 8.14 28.17
CA ILE A 67 6.63 8.42 29.54
C ILE A 67 6.56 7.12 30.36
N VAL A 68 6.04 6.04 29.77
CA VAL A 68 5.83 4.76 30.47
C VAL A 68 7.14 4.06 30.80
N TYR A 69 8.10 4.08 29.88
CA TYR A 69 9.36 3.33 30.00
C TYR A 69 10.57 4.20 30.37
N GLY A 70 10.44 5.52 30.37
CA GLY A 70 11.54 6.45 30.66
C GLY A 70 12.71 6.32 29.68
N ARG A 71 12.41 5.94 28.43
CA ARG A 71 13.39 5.74 27.35
C ARG A 71 13.15 6.74 26.23
N SER A 72 14.21 7.06 25.49
CA SER A 72 14.13 8.01 24.38
C SER A 72 13.26 7.48 23.23
N TYR A 73 12.61 8.39 22.49
CA TYR A 73 11.94 8.07 21.23
C TYR A 73 12.82 7.22 20.29
N ALA A 74 14.11 7.55 20.18
CA ALA A 74 15.06 6.84 19.31
C ALA A 74 15.20 5.36 19.67
N GLU A 75 15.30 5.04 20.97
CA GLU A 75 15.36 3.66 21.44
C GLU A 75 14.05 2.91 21.21
N LEU A 76 12.92 3.57 21.45
CA LEU A 76 11.60 2.93 21.38
C LEU A 76 11.15 2.72 19.93
N ILE A 77 11.33 3.69 19.04
CA ILE A 77 10.95 3.56 17.63
C ILE A 77 11.77 2.46 16.93
N ALA A 78 13.00 2.21 17.37
CA ALA A 78 13.85 1.14 16.86
C ALA A 78 13.25 -0.27 17.09
N LEU A 79 12.36 -0.45 18.07
CA LEU A 79 11.64 -1.72 18.28
C LEU A 79 10.72 -2.07 17.10
N GLY A 80 10.30 -1.07 16.32
CA GLY A 80 9.51 -1.26 15.11
C GLY A 80 10.34 -1.69 13.90
N THR A 81 11.67 -1.49 13.91
CA THR A 81 12.53 -1.80 12.75
C THR A 81 12.37 -3.22 12.23
N PRO A 82 12.38 -4.28 13.07
CA PRO A 82 12.18 -5.65 12.59
C PRO A 82 10.81 -5.88 11.92
N ALA A 83 9.76 -5.16 12.34
CA ALA A 83 8.43 -5.23 11.71
C ALA A 83 8.46 -4.72 10.28
N PHE A 84 9.06 -3.56 10.05
CA PHE A 84 9.17 -2.98 8.70
C PHE A 84 10.14 -3.77 7.80
N ILE A 85 11.20 -4.35 8.37
CA ILE A 85 12.05 -5.31 7.63
C ILE A 85 11.23 -6.55 7.25
N ALA A 86 10.47 -7.13 8.18
CA ALA A 86 9.61 -8.28 7.92
C ALA A 86 8.55 -7.95 6.85
N PHE A 87 7.96 -6.76 6.90
CA PHE A 87 7.00 -6.26 5.91
C PHE A 87 7.57 -6.30 4.48
N GLY A 88 8.82 -5.86 4.30
CA GLY A 88 9.52 -5.97 3.02
C GLY A 88 9.89 -7.40 2.63
N VAL A 89 10.60 -8.11 3.52
CA VAL A 89 11.18 -9.44 3.21
C VAL A 89 10.10 -10.49 2.96
N PHE A 90 9.02 -10.50 3.75
CA PHE A 90 7.97 -11.52 3.65
C PHE A 90 6.98 -11.27 2.50
N SER A 91 7.06 -10.13 1.81
CA SER A 91 6.23 -9.86 0.63
C SER A 91 6.50 -10.84 -0.52
N LEU A 92 7.75 -11.27 -0.71
CA LEU A 92 8.12 -12.26 -1.73
C LEU A 92 7.53 -13.65 -1.46
N PRO A 93 7.80 -14.29 -0.29
CA PRO A 93 7.21 -15.60 -0.01
C PRO A 93 5.69 -15.54 0.12
N ALA A 94 5.10 -14.43 0.58
CA ALA A 94 3.65 -14.27 0.62
C ALA A 94 3.03 -14.28 -0.78
N GLY A 95 3.65 -13.59 -1.76
CA GLY A 95 3.22 -13.66 -3.16
C GLY A 95 3.31 -15.07 -3.73
N TRP A 96 4.44 -15.76 -3.48
CA TRP A 96 4.62 -17.15 -3.90
C TRP A 96 3.54 -18.08 -3.31
N LEU A 97 3.27 -17.98 -2.00
CA LEU A 97 2.22 -18.75 -1.32
C LEU A 97 0.82 -18.40 -1.85
N GLY A 98 0.56 -17.12 -2.14
CA GLY A 98 -0.69 -16.69 -2.76
C GLY A 98 -0.95 -17.35 -4.11
N ASP A 99 0.09 -17.49 -4.94
CA ASP A 99 0.00 -18.07 -6.28
C ASP A 99 0.00 -19.61 -6.31
N HIS A 100 0.59 -20.26 -5.31
CA HIS A 100 0.77 -21.73 -5.26
C HIS A 100 -0.16 -22.44 -4.29
N TRP A 101 -0.59 -21.79 -3.21
CA TRP A 101 -1.44 -22.40 -2.19
C TRP A 101 -2.89 -21.89 -2.26
N SER A 102 -3.13 -20.63 -1.87
CA SER A 102 -4.46 -20.02 -1.95
C SER A 102 -4.43 -18.53 -1.63
N ARG A 103 -4.87 -17.69 -2.57
CA ARG A 103 -5.00 -16.24 -2.32
C ARG A 103 -6.01 -15.92 -1.22
N ARG A 104 -7.14 -16.64 -1.18
CA ARG A 104 -8.16 -16.49 -0.14
C ARG A 104 -7.60 -16.80 1.24
N ASN A 105 -6.96 -17.96 1.42
CA ASN A 105 -6.48 -18.34 2.75
C ASN A 105 -5.31 -17.46 3.19
N MET A 106 -4.48 -16.98 2.26
CA MET A 106 -3.48 -15.96 2.54
C MET A 106 -4.11 -14.66 3.05
N MET A 107 -5.20 -14.18 2.44
CA MET A 107 -5.92 -13.01 2.97
C MET A 107 -6.54 -13.26 4.34
N ALA A 108 -7.03 -14.47 4.64
CA ALA A 108 -7.47 -14.83 5.98
C ALA A 108 -6.32 -14.82 6.99
N LEU A 109 -5.14 -15.31 6.60
CA LEU A 109 -3.92 -15.23 7.41
C LEU A 109 -3.46 -13.78 7.63
N PHE A 110 -3.61 -12.90 6.65
CA PHE A 110 -3.37 -11.47 6.83
C PHE A 110 -4.24 -10.91 7.96
N TYR A 111 -5.57 -11.05 7.88
CA TYR A 111 -6.46 -10.50 8.90
C TYR A 111 -6.26 -11.13 10.27
N GLY A 112 -6.23 -12.47 10.31
CA GLY A 112 -6.09 -13.22 11.56
C GLY A 112 -4.72 -13.02 12.20
N GLY A 113 -3.65 -13.10 11.40
CA GLY A 113 -2.28 -12.91 11.82
C GLY A 113 -2.02 -11.50 12.34
N CYS A 114 -2.43 -10.46 11.61
CA CYS A 114 -2.37 -9.08 12.09
C CYS A 114 -3.15 -8.89 13.39
N GLY A 115 -4.35 -9.46 13.48
CA GLY A 115 -5.18 -9.40 14.69
C GLY A 115 -4.53 -10.05 15.91
N LEU A 116 -3.96 -11.25 15.75
CA LEU A 116 -3.23 -11.95 16.81
C LEU A 116 -1.94 -11.22 17.21
N SER A 117 -1.20 -10.68 16.24
CA SER A 117 0.02 -9.90 16.51
C SER A 117 -0.28 -8.62 17.28
N LEU A 118 -1.37 -7.93 16.94
CA LEU A 118 -1.83 -6.75 17.68
C LEU A 118 -2.32 -7.11 19.10
N ALA A 119 -3.05 -8.22 19.25
CA ALA A 119 -3.44 -8.70 20.56
C ALA A 119 -2.20 -9.01 21.44
N ALA A 120 -1.20 -9.69 20.86
CA ALA A 120 0.07 -9.97 21.53
C ALA A 120 0.84 -8.69 21.90
N ALA A 121 0.85 -7.68 21.02
CA ALA A 121 1.48 -6.38 21.29
C ALA A 121 0.79 -5.63 22.44
N GLY A 122 -0.54 -5.60 22.47
CA GLY A 122 -1.32 -4.98 23.55
C GLY A 122 -1.17 -5.70 24.90
N LEU A 123 -0.91 -7.01 24.88
CA LEU A 123 -0.67 -7.84 26.07
C LEU A 123 0.81 -7.99 26.42
N ALA A 124 1.72 -7.34 25.70
CA ALA A 124 3.15 -7.54 25.89
C ALA A 124 3.59 -7.13 27.31
N PRO A 125 4.29 -8.02 28.06
CA PRO A 125 4.76 -7.73 29.40
C PRO A 125 6.03 -6.86 29.41
N ASN A 126 6.78 -6.83 28.31
CA ASN A 126 8.04 -6.08 28.20
C ASN A 126 8.32 -5.70 26.72
N LEU A 127 9.34 -4.86 26.51
CA LEU A 127 9.71 -4.33 25.19
C LEU A 127 10.17 -5.42 24.21
N VAL A 128 10.76 -6.52 24.70
CA VAL A 128 11.20 -7.64 23.84
C VAL A 128 9.98 -8.36 23.26
N MET A 129 9.00 -8.69 24.09
CA MET A 129 7.75 -9.31 23.63
C MET A 129 6.95 -8.38 22.72
N LEU A 130 6.98 -7.06 22.99
CA LEU A 130 6.40 -6.07 22.09
C LEU A 130 7.08 -6.09 20.71
N ALA A 131 8.41 -6.08 20.66
CA ALA A 131 9.16 -6.15 19.39
C ALA A 131 8.89 -7.45 18.62
N ILE A 132 8.80 -8.59 19.30
CA ILE A 132 8.43 -9.88 18.68
C ILE A 132 7.03 -9.80 18.07
N ALA A 133 6.05 -9.26 18.82
CA ALA A 133 4.69 -9.10 18.34
C ALA A 133 4.60 -8.16 17.13
N LEU A 134 5.33 -7.04 17.15
CA LEU A 134 5.45 -6.11 16.01
C LEU A 134 6.11 -6.78 14.81
N THR A 135 7.14 -7.60 15.02
CA THR A 135 7.80 -8.35 13.94
C THR A 135 6.83 -9.30 13.25
N ALA A 136 6.04 -10.03 14.04
CA ALA A 136 4.97 -10.88 13.53
C ALA A 136 3.90 -10.06 12.78
N LEU A 137 3.54 -8.88 13.28
CA LEU A 137 2.62 -7.98 12.59
C LEU A 137 3.12 -7.62 11.20
N GLY A 138 4.40 -7.23 11.07
CA GLY A 138 5.03 -6.93 9.79
C GLY A 138 5.04 -8.13 8.83
N MET A 139 5.30 -9.34 9.34
CA MET A 139 5.25 -10.58 8.55
C MET A 139 3.86 -10.83 7.95
N PHE A 140 2.80 -10.68 8.74
CA PHE A 140 1.43 -10.91 8.26
C PHE A 140 0.91 -9.76 7.39
N ALA A 141 1.26 -8.51 7.71
CA ALA A 141 0.93 -7.35 6.90
C ALA A 141 1.52 -7.47 5.48
N ALA A 142 2.72 -8.05 5.35
CA ALA A 142 3.41 -8.25 4.07
C ALA A 142 2.59 -9.01 3.00
N ILE A 143 1.55 -9.73 3.42
CA ILE A 143 0.67 -10.51 2.55
C ILE A 143 -0.19 -9.63 1.65
N TYR A 144 -0.67 -8.48 2.14
CA TYR A 144 -1.71 -7.71 1.48
C TYR A 144 -1.33 -7.30 0.05
N HIS A 145 -0.19 -6.65 -0.13
CA HIS A 145 0.20 -6.11 -1.42
C HIS A 145 0.39 -7.16 -2.53
N PRO A 146 1.15 -8.25 -2.33
CA PRO A 146 1.33 -9.27 -3.37
C PRO A 146 0.07 -10.13 -3.61
N VAL A 147 -0.75 -10.38 -2.59
CA VAL A 147 -1.93 -11.27 -2.70
C VAL A 147 -3.23 -10.50 -2.97
N GLY A 148 -3.54 -9.52 -2.12
CA GLY A 148 -4.77 -8.72 -2.19
C GLY A 148 -4.86 -7.91 -3.48
N THR A 149 -3.76 -7.25 -3.89
CA THR A 149 -3.74 -6.50 -5.15
C THR A 149 -3.96 -7.41 -6.36
N ALA A 150 -3.38 -8.61 -6.36
CA ALA A 150 -3.59 -9.60 -7.43
C ALA A 150 -5.05 -10.05 -7.50
N MET A 151 -5.68 -10.33 -6.34
CA MET A 151 -7.11 -10.64 -6.27
C MET A 151 -7.99 -9.49 -6.78
N LEU A 152 -7.65 -8.23 -6.43
CA LEU A 152 -8.37 -7.06 -6.91
C LEU A 152 -8.32 -6.94 -8.43
N ILE A 153 -7.13 -7.06 -9.01
CA ILE A 153 -6.93 -6.95 -10.47
C ILE A 153 -7.65 -8.07 -11.22
N GLU A 154 -7.68 -9.27 -10.65
CA GLU A 154 -8.37 -10.43 -11.22
C GLU A 154 -9.89 -10.26 -11.21
N GLN A 155 -10.46 -9.73 -10.12
CA GLN A 155 -11.90 -9.61 -9.93
C GLN A 155 -12.50 -8.31 -10.51
N ALA A 156 -11.68 -7.27 -10.69
CA ALA A 156 -12.15 -5.97 -11.16
C ALA A 156 -12.49 -5.95 -12.65
N THR A 157 -13.69 -5.49 -12.98
CA THR A 157 -14.09 -5.16 -14.37
C THR A 157 -13.38 -3.92 -14.87
N LEU A 158 -13.36 -2.86 -14.05
CA LEU A 158 -12.65 -1.60 -14.31
C LEU A 158 -11.37 -1.56 -13.47
N ARG A 159 -10.30 -2.23 -13.93
CA ARG A 159 -9.04 -2.39 -13.19
C ARG A 159 -8.43 -1.08 -12.71
N GLY A 160 -8.29 -0.09 -13.59
CA GLY A 160 -7.69 1.21 -13.24
C GLY A 160 -8.49 1.95 -12.16
N ARG A 161 -9.83 1.99 -12.29
CA ARG A 161 -10.71 2.63 -11.29
C ARG A 161 -10.70 1.89 -9.95
N SER A 162 -10.64 0.56 -9.98
CA SER A 162 -10.60 -0.27 -8.78
C SER A 162 -9.28 -0.11 -8.03
N LEU A 163 -8.16 -0.06 -8.75
CA LEU A 163 -6.83 0.24 -8.18
C LEU A 163 -6.77 1.65 -7.60
N ALA A 164 -7.35 2.65 -8.29
CA ALA A 164 -7.40 4.01 -7.77
C ALA A 164 -8.20 4.11 -6.47
N PHE A 165 -9.38 3.48 -6.39
CA PHE A 165 -10.19 3.44 -5.18
C PHE A 165 -9.49 2.67 -4.05
N ASN A 166 -8.85 1.54 -4.38
CA ASN A 166 -8.04 0.78 -3.44
C ASN A 166 -6.91 1.63 -2.85
N GLY A 167 -6.22 2.43 -3.65
CA GLY A 167 -5.22 3.38 -3.17
C GLY A 167 -5.78 4.42 -2.19
N VAL A 168 -7.00 4.93 -2.44
CA VAL A 168 -7.69 5.82 -1.49
C VAL A 168 -7.95 5.12 -0.15
N CYS A 169 -8.35 3.85 -0.17
CA CYS A 169 -8.54 3.07 1.06
C CYS A 169 -7.24 2.93 1.86
N GLY A 170 -6.12 2.63 1.20
CA GLY A 170 -4.82 2.57 1.85
C GLY A 170 -4.40 3.89 2.52
N ASN A 171 -4.57 5.00 1.79
CA ASN A 171 -4.28 6.34 2.31
C ASN A 171 -5.18 6.72 3.50
N LEU A 172 -6.46 6.34 3.45
CA LEU A 172 -7.37 6.57 4.57
C LEU A 172 -6.94 5.76 5.80
N GLY A 173 -6.48 4.52 5.60
CA GLY A 173 -5.87 3.69 6.65
C GLY A 173 -4.69 4.40 7.32
N ALA A 174 -3.74 4.90 6.52
CA ALA A 174 -2.59 5.63 7.03
C ALA A 174 -2.98 6.91 7.79
N ALA A 175 -3.93 7.68 7.26
CA ALA A 175 -4.43 8.89 7.92
C ALA A 175 -5.08 8.57 9.28
N LEU A 176 -5.98 7.59 9.31
CA LEU A 176 -6.68 7.18 10.52
C LEU A 176 -5.73 6.57 11.56
N ALA A 177 -4.61 5.99 11.14
CA ALA A 177 -3.62 5.41 12.04
C ALA A 177 -3.14 6.42 13.07
N ALA A 178 -2.81 7.64 12.67
CA ALA A 178 -2.33 8.65 13.61
C ALA A 178 -3.43 9.13 14.56
N GLY A 179 -4.60 9.52 14.03
CA GLY A 179 -5.69 10.10 14.82
C GLY A 179 -6.36 9.11 15.76
N LEU A 180 -6.76 7.94 15.26
CA LEU A 180 -7.44 6.95 16.09
C LEU A 180 -6.50 6.32 17.12
N THR A 181 -5.24 6.07 16.76
CA THR A 181 -4.25 5.58 17.73
C THR A 181 -4.04 6.60 18.83
N ALA A 182 -3.85 7.87 18.50
CA ALA A 182 -3.71 8.93 19.49
C ALA A 182 -4.93 9.04 20.42
N ALA A 183 -6.15 8.95 19.86
CA ALA A 183 -7.38 8.96 20.64
C ALA A 183 -7.48 7.74 21.59
N LEU A 184 -7.13 6.54 21.12
CA LEU A 184 -7.12 5.33 21.94
C LEU A 184 -6.07 5.41 23.06
N VAL A 185 -4.86 5.88 22.75
CA VAL A 185 -3.80 6.08 23.75
C VAL A 185 -4.25 7.09 24.81
N ALA A 186 -4.81 8.23 24.40
CA ALA A 186 -5.25 9.29 25.30
C ALA A 186 -6.44 8.89 26.19
N GLY A 187 -7.40 8.13 25.65
CA GLY A 187 -8.63 7.76 26.36
C GLY A 187 -8.55 6.47 27.17
N PHE A 188 -7.80 5.47 26.69
CA PHE A 188 -7.82 4.10 27.23
C PHE A 188 -6.42 3.51 27.44
N GLY A 189 -5.37 4.30 27.20
CA GLY A 189 -3.98 3.87 27.34
C GLY A 189 -3.42 3.14 26.12
N TRP A 190 -2.09 3.03 26.07
CA TRP A 190 -1.38 2.54 24.88
C TRP A 190 -1.72 1.10 24.49
N ARG A 191 -2.13 0.25 25.44
CA ARG A 191 -2.52 -1.13 25.15
C ARG A 191 -3.79 -1.20 24.31
N ALA A 192 -4.76 -0.32 24.57
CA ALA A 192 -6.00 -0.26 23.82
C ALA A 192 -5.78 0.07 22.34
N ALA A 193 -4.74 0.84 22.04
CA ALA A 193 -4.34 1.17 20.68
C ALA A 193 -3.93 -0.05 19.82
N PHE A 194 -3.53 -1.16 20.45
CA PHE A 194 -3.30 -2.42 19.77
C PHE A 194 -4.50 -3.36 19.88
N LEU A 195 -5.09 -3.49 21.07
CA LEU A 195 -6.17 -4.44 21.34
C LEU A 195 -7.43 -4.16 20.51
N VAL A 196 -7.85 -2.89 20.40
CA VAL A 196 -9.08 -2.53 19.68
C VAL A 196 -8.97 -2.85 18.18
N PRO A 197 -7.91 -2.41 17.47
CA PRO A 197 -7.67 -2.86 16.08
C PRO A 197 -7.43 -4.36 15.97
N GLY A 198 -6.81 -5.00 16.96
CA GLY A 198 -6.61 -6.44 16.99
C GLY A 198 -7.93 -7.22 16.95
N VAL A 199 -8.89 -6.84 17.78
CA VAL A 199 -10.26 -7.42 17.78
C VAL A 199 -10.95 -7.18 16.44
N LEU A 200 -10.81 -5.98 15.86
CA LEU A 200 -11.39 -5.65 14.56
C LEU A 200 -10.81 -6.52 13.42
N CYS A 201 -9.49 -6.74 13.41
CA CYS A 201 -8.81 -7.62 12.46
C CYS A 201 -9.27 -9.08 12.62
N LEU A 202 -9.36 -9.59 13.85
CA LEU A 202 -9.85 -10.96 14.12
C LEU A 202 -11.30 -11.14 13.69
N GLY A 203 -12.17 -10.18 14.02
CA GLY A 203 -13.57 -10.20 13.58
C GLY A 203 -13.68 -10.15 12.05
N THR A 204 -12.86 -9.33 11.41
CA THR A 204 -12.77 -9.27 9.94
C THR A 204 -12.31 -10.60 9.35
N ALA A 205 -11.35 -11.30 9.97
CA ALA A 205 -10.88 -12.61 9.50
C ALA A 205 -12.01 -13.65 9.49
N VAL A 206 -12.81 -13.68 10.56
CA VAL A 206 -13.99 -14.57 10.67
C VAL A 206 -15.01 -14.22 9.59
N LEU A 207 -15.39 -12.93 9.49
CA LEU A 207 -16.36 -12.48 8.49
C LEU A 207 -15.89 -12.75 7.06
N TYR A 208 -14.61 -12.55 6.77
CA TYR A 208 -14.00 -12.84 5.48
C TYR A 208 -14.12 -14.33 5.12
N LEU A 209 -13.75 -15.22 6.05
CA LEU A 209 -13.85 -16.66 5.84
C LEU A 209 -15.31 -17.13 5.67
N CYS A 210 -16.26 -16.52 6.36
CA CYS A 210 -17.68 -16.85 6.25
C CYS A 210 -18.30 -16.34 4.93
N LEU A 211 -17.91 -15.15 4.46
CA LEU A 211 -18.59 -14.44 3.38
C LEU A 211 -17.91 -14.53 2.01
N VAL A 212 -16.60 -14.81 1.97
CA VAL A 212 -15.86 -14.98 0.72
C VAL A 212 -15.67 -16.48 0.46
N PRO A 213 -16.26 -17.05 -0.60
CA PRO A 213 -16.15 -18.47 -0.93
C PRO A 213 -14.75 -18.81 -1.45
N ASN A 214 -14.36 -20.08 -1.30
CA ASN A 214 -13.12 -20.59 -1.87
C ASN A 214 -13.34 -20.91 -3.36
N GLU A 215 -13.14 -19.92 -4.23
CA GLU A 215 -13.08 -20.18 -5.65
C GLU A 215 -11.81 -20.97 -5.96
N GLY A 216 -11.97 -22.17 -6.56
CA GLY A 216 -10.86 -23.00 -6.98
C GLY A 216 -9.90 -22.25 -7.91
N ARG A 217 -8.65 -22.71 -7.98
CA ARG A 217 -7.57 -22.08 -8.74
C ARG A 217 -7.99 -21.85 -10.19
N LYS A 218 -8.07 -20.59 -10.63
CA LYS A 218 -8.13 -20.25 -12.06
C LYS A 218 -6.72 -20.34 -12.63
N GLU A 219 -6.56 -21.02 -13.76
CA GLU A 219 -5.25 -21.17 -14.41
C GLU A 219 -4.65 -19.78 -14.70
N ALA A 220 -3.40 -19.59 -14.30
CA ALA A 220 -2.68 -18.35 -14.57
C ALA A 220 -2.56 -18.15 -16.08
N ARG A 221 -3.22 -17.11 -16.61
CA ARG A 221 -3.11 -16.75 -18.02
C ARG A 221 -1.65 -16.38 -18.30
N ARG A 222 -0.98 -17.19 -19.14
CA ARG A 222 0.44 -17.04 -19.50
C ARG A 222 0.68 -15.63 -20.06
N ALA A 223 1.68 -14.92 -19.51
CA ALA A 223 2.06 -13.60 -19.99
C ALA A 223 2.48 -13.64 -21.47
N THR A 224 2.06 -12.63 -22.23
CA THR A 224 2.34 -12.46 -23.66
C THR A 224 3.82 -12.15 -23.92
N VAL A 225 4.28 -12.55 -25.12
CA VAL A 225 5.63 -12.35 -25.65
C VAL A 225 5.90 -10.85 -25.86
N ALA A 226 7.16 -10.43 -25.76
CA ALA A 226 7.59 -9.02 -25.79
C ALA A 226 7.38 -8.36 -27.17
N ASP A 227 6.94 -7.10 -27.18
CA ASP A 227 6.58 -6.35 -28.40
C ASP A 227 7.58 -5.26 -28.84
N VAL A 228 8.61 -4.90 -28.06
CA VAL A 228 9.53 -3.82 -28.47
C VAL A 228 10.97 -4.07 -28.02
N PRO A 229 11.96 -4.05 -28.95
CA PRO A 229 13.37 -4.02 -28.61
C PRO A 229 13.78 -2.60 -28.21
N LEU A 230 13.92 -2.34 -26.90
CA LEU A 230 14.71 -1.20 -26.42
C LEU A 230 16.20 -1.56 -26.56
N GLY A 231 17.03 -0.62 -27.03
CA GLY A 231 18.47 -0.80 -27.01
C GLY A 231 18.96 -1.09 -25.59
N ALA A 232 19.79 -2.12 -25.41
CA ALA A 232 20.16 -2.67 -24.10
C ALA A 232 20.68 -1.61 -23.12
N ALA A 233 21.44 -0.62 -23.62
CA ALA A 233 21.97 0.49 -22.82
C ALA A 233 20.88 1.45 -22.30
N LEU A 234 19.85 1.74 -23.10
CA LEU A 234 18.74 2.59 -22.69
C LEU A 234 17.85 1.86 -21.68
N ALA A 235 17.58 0.57 -21.90
CA ALA A 235 16.83 -0.25 -20.96
C ALA A 235 17.54 -0.36 -19.60
N ALA A 236 18.85 -0.60 -19.59
CA ALA A 236 19.66 -0.64 -18.38
C ALA A 236 19.65 0.71 -17.64
N THR A 237 19.81 1.82 -18.37
CA THR A 237 19.77 3.18 -17.80
C THR A 237 18.40 3.48 -17.17
N ILE A 238 17.30 3.21 -17.88
CA ILE A 238 15.94 3.42 -17.38
C ILE A 238 15.69 2.57 -16.13
N PHE A 239 16.10 1.29 -16.15
CA PHE A 239 15.97 0.41 -15.00
C PHE A 239 16.76 0.91 -13.78
N ALA A 240 18.01 1.32 -13.97
CA ALA A 240 18.84 1.90 -12.90
C ALA A 240 18.19 3.16 -12.30
N LEU A 241 17.68 4.07 -13.14
CA LEU A 241 16.96 5.26 -12.68
C LEU A 241 15.69 4.89 -11.91
N PHE A 242 14.95 3.86 -12.34
CA PHE A 242 13.79 3.36 -11.60
C PHE A 242 14.14 2.81 -10.22
N VAL A 243 15.26 2.09 -10.09
CA VAL A 243 15.73 1.61 -8.79
C VAL A 243 16.08 2.79 -7.88
N VAL A 244 16.81 3.79 -8.39
CA VAL A 244 17.13 5.00 -7.61
C VAL A 244 15.86 5.72 -7.18
N ILE A 245 14.90 5.90 -8.08
CA ILE A 245 13.60 6.49 -7.78
C ILE A 245 12.86 5.70 -6.71
N ALA A 246 12.75 4.38 -6.85
CA ALA A 246 12.03 3.53 -5.91
C ALA A 246 12.64 3.58 -4.50
N LEU A 247 13.97 3.61 -4.41
CA LEU A 247 14.70 3.71 -3.14
C LEU A 247 14.57 5.10 -2.52
N CYS A 248 14.85 6.17 -3.27
CA CYS A 248 14.78 7.55 -2.75
C CYS A 248 13.34 7.93 -2.37
N ALA A 249 12.38 7.69 -3.26
CA ALA A 249 10.98 7.99 -2.99
C ALA A 249 10.41 7.11 -1.87
N GLY A 250 10.78 5.81 -1.84
CA GLY A 250 10.38 4.89 -0.77
C GLY A 250 10.95 5.29 0.59
N LEU A 251 12.23 5.68 0.67
CA LEU A 251 12.83 6.17 1.90
C LEU A 251 12.17 7.46 2.38
N VAL A 252 11.99 8.45 1.51
CA VAL A 252 11.34 9.71 1.88
C VAL A 252 9.90 9.48 2.35
N PHE A 253 9.13 8.66 1.63
CA PHE A 253 7.78 8.27 2.02
C PHE A 253 7.77 7.68 3.43
N ASN A 254 8.59 6.65 3.67
CA ASN A 254 8.55 5.93 4.94
C ASN A 254 9.10 6.76 6.09
N ILE A 255 10.17 7.55 5.89
CA ILE A 255 10.71 8.41 6.93
C ILE A 255 9.67 9.45 7.36
N VAL A 256 9.09 10.18 6.40
CA VAL A 256 8.13 11.24 6.70
C VAL A 256 6.85 10.66 7.29
N ALA A 257 6.30 9.58 6.72
CA ALA A 257 5.06 8.98 7.21
C ALA A 257 5.19 8.40 8.62
N VAL A 258 6.27 7.67 8.92
CA VAL A 258 6.50 7.07 10.23
C VAL A 258 6.82 8.16 11.27
N ALA A 259 7.66 9.14 10.93
CA ALA A 259 8.05 10.19 11.88
C ALA A 259 6.99 11.27 12.08
N LEU A 260 5.98 11.37 11.20
CA LEU A 260 5.02 12.48 11.17
C LEU A 260 4.39 12.80 12.54
N PRO A 261 3.87 11.83 13.32
CA PRO A 261 3.26 12.13 14.61
C PRO A 261 4.29 12.74 15.58
N LYS A 262 5.52 12.21 15.62
CA LYS A 262 6.56 12.71 16.51
C LYS A 262 7.12 14.08 16.06
N ILE A 263 7.20 14.34 14.76
CA ILE A 263 7.58 15.66 14.24
C ILE A 263 6.60 16.71 14.74
N LEU A 264 5.29 16.41 14.69
CA LEU A 264 4.25 17.30 15.18
C LEU A 264 4.30 17.45 16.70
N ASP A 265 4.44 16.35 17.44
CA ASP A 265 4.59 16.34 18.90
C ASP A 265 5.71 17.28 19.38
N GLU A 266 6.89 17.20 18.78
CA GLU A 266 8.06 17.95 19.23
C GLU A 266 8.09 19.41 18.76
N ARG A 267 7.53 19.70 17.57
CA ARG A 267 7.77 20.98 16.89
C ARG A 267 6.52 21.83 16.63
N LEU A 268 5.32 21.34 16.98
CA LEU A 268 4.09 22.12 16.84
C LEU A 268 3.93 23.15 17.98
N GLY A 269 4.45 22.87 19.17
CA GLY A 269 4.39 23.74 20.33
C GLY A 269 4.69 22.97 21.62
N ALA A 270 4.82 23.69 22.73
CA ALA A 270 4.93 23.05 24.05
C ALA A 270 3.56 22.47 24.48
N ASP A 271 3.61 21.33 25.15
CA ASP A 271 2.46 20.70 25.83
C ASP A 271 1.23 20.44 24.94
N VAL A 272 1.44 20.12 23.66
CA VAL A 272 0.35 19.78 22.76
C VAL A 272 -0.23 18.41 23.11
N PRO A 273 -1.54 18.27 23.38
CA PRO A 273 -2.13 16.98 23.69
C PRO A 273 -1.98 15.97 22.55
N LEU A 274 -1.66 14.70 22.88
CA LEU A 274 -1.45 13.64 21.88
C LEU A 274 -2.63 13.50 20.91
N ILE A 275 -3.87 13.67 21.38
CA ILE A 275 -5.06 13.62 20.53
C ILE A 275 -5.06 14.72 19.45
N LEU A 276 -4.53 15.91 19.76
CA LEU A 276 -4.38 16.99 18.79
C LEU A 276 -3.25 16.69 17.81
N VAL A 277 -2.11 16.16 18.30
CA VAL A 277 -0.99 15.70 17.45
C VAL A 277 -1.49 14.69 16.41
N GLY A 278 -2.20 13.65 16.86
CA GLY A 278 -2.78 12.63 15.98
C GLY A 278 -3.84 13.19 15.03
N GLY A 279 -4.68 14.12 15.48
CA GLY A 279 -5.67 14.80 14.65
C GLY A 279 -5.02 15.64 13.53
N VAL A 280 -3.99 16.41 13.84
CA VAL A 280 -3.24 17.20 12.84
C VAL A 280 -2.50 16.28 11.88
N ALA A 281 -1.86 15.21 12.37
CA ALA A 281 -1.22 14.21 11.51
C ALA A 281 -2.22 13.57 10.53
N THR A 282 -3.42 13.26 11.00
CA THR A 282 -4.52 12.75 10.16
C THR A 282 -4.86 13.74 9.05
N LEU A 283 -5.00 15.04 9.36
CA LEU A 283 -5.30 16.07 8.37
C LEU A 283 -4.18 16.22 7.32
N VAL A 284 -2.91 16.10 7.74
CA VAL A 284 -1.75 16.12 6.83
C VAL A 284 -1.81 14.92 5.87
N PHE A 285 -2.10 13.72 6.35
CA PHE A 285 -2.28 12.54 5.49
C PHE A 285 -3.49 12.67 4.55
N VAL A 286 -4.61 13.21 5.03
CA VAL A 286 -5.78 13.50 4.20
C VAL A 286 -5.44 14.50 3.09
N CYS A 287 -4.64 15.53 3.38
CA CYS A 287 -4.12 16.44 2.35
C CYS A 287 -3.35 15.67 1.27
N GLY A 288 -2.48 14.74 1.67
CA GLY A 288 -1.83 13.77 0.80
C GLY A 288 -2.81 13.03 -0.11
N ALA A 289 -3.84 12.42 0.49
CA ALA A 289 -4.83 11.62 -0.21
C ALA A 289 -5.61 12.45 -1.25
N LEU A 290 -5.96 13.69 -0.91
CA LEU A 290 -6.64 14.61 -1.83
C LEU A 290 -5.73 15.02 -3.00
N ALA A 291 -4.45 15.26 -2.73
CA ALA A 291 -3.46 15.57 -3.77
C ALA A 291 -3.31 14.43 -4.78
N GLN A 292 -3.35 13.18 -4.30
CA GLN A 292 -3.31 12.00 -5.16
C GLN A 292 -4.46 11.97 -6.18
N ILE A 293 -5.69 12.27 -5.74
CA ILE A 293 -6.87 12.33 -6.61
C ILE A 293 -6.75 13.48 -7.62
N ALA A 294 -6.30 14.64 -7.16
CA ALA A 294 -6.11 15.81 -8.03
C ALA A 294 -5.10 15.53 -9.14
N VAL A 295 -3.97 14.93 -8.78
CA VAL A 295 -2.88 14.60 -9.70
C VAL A 295 -3.29 13.61 -10.77
N GLY A 296 -4.17 12.65 -10.45
CA GLY A 296 -4.77 11.77 -11.45
C GLY A 296 -5.42 12.52 -12.63
N ARG A 297 -6.04 13.69 -12.38
CA ARG A 297 -6.60 14.55 -13.43
C ARG A 297 -5.54 15.43 -14.11
N LEU A 298 -4.49 15.85 -13.39
CA LEU A 298 -3.43 16.67 -13.96
C LEU A 298 -2.63 15.90 -15.03
N VAL A 299 -2.49 14.58 -14.87
CA VAL A 299 -1.79 13.71 -15.84
C VAL A 299 -2.50 13.67 -17.21
N GLU A 300 -3.80 13.97 -17.27
CA GLU A 300 -4.54 14.11 -18.53
C GLU A 300 -4.16 15.40 -19.29
N LYS A 301 -3.67 16.42 -18.58
CA LYS A 301 -3.33 17.74 -19.14
C LYS A 301 -1.85 17.96 -19.36
N PHE A 302 -1.00 17.25 -18.63
CA PHE A 302 0.45 17.42 -18.66
C PHE A 302 1.17 16.09 -18.92
N PRO A 303 2.32 16.11 -19.62
CA PRO A 303 3.12 14.91 -19.82
C PRO A 303 3.55 14.32 -18.46
N PRO A 304 3.30 13.01 -18.20
CA PRO A 304 3.51 12.38 -16.90
C PRO A 304 4.94 12.52 -16.37
N HIS A 305 5.96 12.44 -17.23
CA HIS A 305 7.37 12.55 -16.83
C HIS A 305 7.75 13.96 -16.35
N ILE A 306 7.17 15.01 -16.94
CA ILE A 306 7.41 16.40 -16.49
C ILE A 306 6.69 16.62 -15.16
N LEU A 307 5.42 16.19 -15.08
CA LEU A 307 4.66 16.28 -13.84
C LEU A 307 5.37 15.54 -12.69
N PHE A 308 6.01 14.40 -12.99
CA PHE A 308 6.79 13.64 -12.03
C PHE A 308 7.98 14.43 -11.47
N ALA A 309 8.74 15.11 -12.33
CA ALA A 309 9.86 15.94 -11.91
C ALA A 309 9.42 17.17 -11.08
N VAL A 310 8.29 17.79 -11.45
CA VAL A 310 7.69 18.89 -10.68
C VAL A 310 7.28 18.42 -9.29
N ILE A 311 6.59 17.28 -9.19
CA ILE A 311 6.19 16.71 -7.90
C ILE A 311 7.42 16.32 -7.06
N ALA A 312 8.45 15.74 -7.66
CA ALA A 312 9.70 15.43 -6.96
C ALA A 312 10.33 16.70 -6.36
N SER A 313 10.29 17.81 -7.10
CA SER A 313 10.80 19.11 -6.64
C SER A 313 9.96 19.67 -5.49
N LEU A 314 8.63 19.56 -5.56
CA LEU A 314 7.72 19.92 -4.47
C LEU A 314 7.95 19.06 -3.22
N GLN A 315 8.21 17.77 -3.38
CA GLN A 315 8.55 16.87 -2.28
C GLN A 315 9.84 17.33 -1.58
N PHE A 316 10.90 17.60 -2.35
CA PHE A 316 12.15 18.12 -1.82
C PHE A 316 11.94 19.43 -1.05
N LEU A 317 11.27 20.40 -1.66
CA LEU A 317 11.01 21.70 -1.04
C LEU A 317 10.13 21.58 0.21
N GLY A 318 9.12 20.73 0.19
CA GLY A 318 8.25 20.47 1.35
C GLY A 318 9.02 19.86 2.53
N VAL A 319 9.87 18.86 2.27
CA VAL A 319 10.71 18.24 3.31
C VAL A 319 11.76 19.22 3.83
N LEU A 320 12.41 19.99 2.96
CA LEU A 320 13.39 21.00 3.35
C LEU A 320 12.74 22.10 4.19
N TRP A 321 11.54 22.56 3.81
CA TRP A 321 10.78 23.53 4.58
C TRP A 321 10.39 22.94 5.95
N ALA A 322 9.92 21.69 5.99
CA ALA A 322 9.60 21.01 7.24
C ALA A 322 10.82 20.87 8.15
N ALA A 323 12.04 20.70 7.61
CA ALA A 323 13.27 20.67 8.40
C ALA A 323 13.50 21.97 9.19
N GLN A 324 13.10 23.12 8.64
CA GLN A 324 13.32 24.44 9.23
C GLN A 324 12.08 25.01 9.95
N ALA A 325 10.88 24.51 9.66
CA ALA A 325 9.63 25.03 10.17
C ALA A 325 9.29 24.53 11.58
N ALA A 326 8.60 25.37 12.35
CA ALA A 326 8.00 25.02 13.63
C ALA A 326 6.61 25.66 13.74
N GLY A 327 5.84 25.28 14.74
CA GLY A 327 4.50 25.82 14.99
C GLY A 327 3.53 25.56 13.84
N LYS A 328 2.64 26.53 13.56
CA LYS A 328 1.61 26.38 12.52
C LYS A 328 2.20 26.23 11.10
N MET A 329 3.37 26.82 10.85
CA MET A 329 4.03 26.73 9.54
C MET A 329 4.54 25.32 9.24
N LEU A 330 4.87 24.54 10.28
CA LEU A 330 5.24 23.14 10.14
C LEU A 330 4.10 22.31 9.55
N ILE A 331 2.85 22.59 9.94
CA ILE A 331 1.67 21.89 9.41
C ILE A 331 1.58 22.09 7.89
N VAL A 332 1.77 23.32 7.42
CA VAL A 332 1.73 23.65 5.99
C VAL A 332 2.88 22.95 5.25
N ALA A 333 4.10 23.00 5.79
CA ALA A 333 5.26 22.35 5.19
C ALA A 333 5.06 20.83 5.07
N LEU A 334 4.55 20.18 6.13
CA LEU A 334 4.24 18.75 6.14
C LEU A 334 3.08 18.41 5.20
N ALA A 335 2.06 19.26 5.09
CA ALA A 335 0.96 19.08 4.14
C ALA A 335 1.47 19.13 2.69
N VAL A 336 2.35 20.09 2.35
CA VAL A 336 3.00 20.17 1.03
C VAL A 336 3.86 18.94 0.77
N ALA A 337 4.68 18.53 1.74
CA ALA A 337 5.50 17.33 1.64
C ALA A 337 4.64 16.08 1.40
N MET A 338 3.61 15.87 2.21
CA MET A 338 2.72 14.70 2.11
C MET A 338 1.89 14.70 0.82
N ALA A 339 1.40 15.87 0.39
CA ALA A 339 0.77 16.06 -0.92
C ALA A 339 1.68 15.59 -2.05
N ALA A 340 2.94 16.02 -2.06
CA ALA A 340 3.90 15.61 -3.07
C ALA A 340 4.28 14.12 -2.97
N ILE A 341 4.43 13.59 -1.75
CA ILE A 341 4.75 12.17 -1.48
C ILE A 341 3.63 11.25 -2.02
N TYR A 342 2.35 11.59 -1.84
CA TYR A 342 1.26 10.75 -2.34
C TYR A 342 1.02 10.98 -3.84
N ALA A 343 1.16 12.22 -4.31
CA ALA A 343 1.13 12.55 -5.73
C ALA A 343 2.16 11.74 -6.53
N GLN A 344 3.40 11.63 -6.03
CA GLN A 344 4.46 10.92 -6.76
C GLN A 344 4.19 9.42 -6.87
N VAL A 345 3.53 8.78 -5.90
CA VAL A 345 3.13 7.37 -5.99
C VAL A 345 2.27 7.14 -7.24
N THR A 346 1.26 8.00 -7.44
CA THR A 346 0.34 7.88 -8.59
C THR A 346 1.01 8.23 -9.91
N VAL A 347 1.81 9.30 -9.97
CA VAL A 347 2.50 9.63 -11.23
C VAL A 347 3.53 8.57 -11.60
N ASN A 348 4.25 8.02 -10.62
CA ASN A 348 5.19 6.93 -10.84
C ASN A 348 4.48 5.70 -11.44
N ASP A 349 3.30 5.34 -10.92
CA ASP A 349 2.50 4.25 -11.49
C ASP A 349 2.11 4.51 -12.95
N LEU A 350 1.71 5.73 -13.27
CA LEU A 350 1.30 6.12 -14.61
C LEU A 350 2.48 6.20 -15.58
N VAL A 351 3.65 6.66 -15.13
CA VAL A 351 4.89 6.68 -15.91
C VAL A 351 5.32 5.24 -16.22
N ILE A 352 5.34 4.33 -15.23
CA ILE A 352 5.63 2.91 -15.46
C ILE A 352 4.63 2.32 -16.45
N ALA A 353 3.34 2.60 -16.28
CA ALA A 353 2.31 2.09 -17.17
C ALA A 353 2.52 2.54 -18.61
N ARG A 354 2.79 3.84 -18.83
CA ARG A 354 2.94 4.45 -20.16
C ARG A 354 4.21 4.02 -20.89
N TYR A 355 5.32 3.88 -20.18
CA TYR A 355 6.64 3.66 -20.81
C TYR A 355 7.14 2.22 -20.72
N THR A 356 6.42 1.33 -20.04
CA THR A 356 6.75 -0.11 -19.96
C THR A 356 5.78 -0.93 -20.79
N ALA A 357 6.31 -1.83 -21.62
CA ALA A 357 5.50 -2.81 -22.34
C ALA A 357 4.66 -3.67 -21.39
N ASP A 358 3.43 -4.00 -21.79
CA ASP A 358 2.48 -4.78 -20.98
C ASP A 358 3.09 -6.07 -20.41
N ALA A 359 3.92 -6.77 -21.20
CA ALA A 359 4.62 -7.99 -20.81
C ALA A 359 5.58 -7.83 -19.62
N TRP A 360 6.18 -6.64 -19.45
CA TRP A 360 7.14 -6.35 -18.39
C TRP A 360 6.54 -5.58 -17.22
N ARG A 361 5.41 -4.90 -17.44
CA ARG A 361 4.80 -3.99 -16.46
C ARG A 361 4.56 -4.64 -15.10
N GLY A 362 4.05 -5.87 -15.06
CA GLY A 362 3.84 -6.62 -13.82
C GLY A 362 5.15 -6.88 -13.04
N ARG A 363 6.24 -7.22 -13.74
CA ARG A 363 7.56 -7.45 -13.13
C ARG A 363 8.14 -6.15 -12.58
N ILE A 364 8.01 -5.03 -13.30
CA ILE A 364 8.48 -3.73 -12.84
C ILE A 364 7.74 -3.28 -11.59
N TYR A 365 6.40 -3.42 -11.55
CA TYR A 365 5.64 -3.12 -10.33
C TYR A 365 6.08 -4.00 -9.15
N ALA A 366 6.28 -5.30 -9.37
CA ALA A 366 6.75 -6.21 -8.32
C ALA A 366 8.11 -5.78 -7.74
N VAL A 367 9.09 -5.49 -8.61
CA VAL A 367 10.41 -5.00 -8.18
C VAL A 367 10.28 -3.67 -7.43
N ARG A 368 9.48 -2.73 -7.94
CA ARG A 368 9.26 -1.44 -7.27
C ARG A 368 8.67 -1.62 -5.88
N TYR A 369 7.56 -2.36 -5.74
CA TYR A 369 6.91 -2.56 -4.45
C TYR A 369 7.84 -3.25 -3.47
N PHE A 370 8.57 -4.28 -3.91
CA PHE A 370 9.60 -4.94 -3.09
C PHE A 370 10.65 -3.94 -2.59
N LEU A 371 11.23 -3.12 -3.47
CA LEU A 371 12.23 -2.12 -3.09
C LEU A 371 11.66 -1.07 -2.12
N THR A 372 10.43 -0.60 -2.36
CA THR A 372 9.75 0.36 -1.48
C THR A 372 9.46 -0.22 -0.10
N PHE A 373 9.01 -1.47 -0.01
CA PHE A 373 8.77 -2.12 1.28
C PHE A 373 10.06 -2.45 2.01
N LEU A 374 11.11 -2.88 1.30
CA LEU A 374 12.42 -3.08 1.90
C LEU A 374 13.01 -1.75 2.43
N ALA A 375 12.81 -0.65 1.70
CA ALA A 375 13.20 0.69 2.14
C ALA A 375 12.52 1.13 3.44
N SER A 376 11.36 0.56 3.81
CA SER A 376 10.67 0.90 5.05
C SER A 376 11.48 0.51 6.30
N GLY A 377 12.14 -0.65 6.31
CA GLY A 377 13.03 -1.07 7.39
C GLY A 377 14.25 -0.15 7.53
N ALA A 378 14.83 0.24 6.39
CA ALA A 378 15.91 1.22 6.35
C ALA A 378 15.47 2.60 6.85
N ALA A 379 14.24 3.02 6.52
CA ALA A 379 13.66 4.28 6.99
C ALA A 379 13.51 4.31 8.51
N VAL A 380 12.93 3.28 9.14
CA VAL A 380 12.78 3.25 10.61
C VAL A 380 14.14 3.20 11.32
N THR A 381 15.09 2.45 10.76
CA THR A 381 16.48 2.45 11.25
C THR A 381 17.10 3.85 11.15
N ALA A 382 16.91 4.55 10.03
CA ALA A 382 17.41 5.90 9.83
C ALA A 382 16.74 6.90 10.78
N ILE A 383 15.43 6.76 11.04
CA ILE A 383 14.72 7.56 12.05
C ILE A 383 15.40 7.39 13.40
N ALA A 384 15.50 6.16 13.93
CA ALA A 384 16.11 5.90 15.22
C ALA A 384 17.54 6.44 15.31
N PHE A 385 18.36 6.17 14.28
CA PHE A 385 19.79 6.48 14.27
C PHE A 385 20.09 7.98 14.12
N LEU A 386 19.42 8.67 13.19
CA LEU A 386 19.68 10.08 12.87
C LEU A 386 18.99 10.99 13.88
N TYR A 387 17.74 10.71 14.24
CA TYR A 387 17.03 11.46 15.27
C TYR A 387 17.76 11.37 16.61
N GLY A 388 18.22 10.17 17.00
CA GLY A 388 18.96 9.98 18.26
C GLY A 388 20.30 10.72 18.35
N ARG A 389 20.84 11.24 17.23
CA ARG A 389 22.11 12.00 17.20
C ARG A 389 21.93 13.50 17.03
N GLY A 390 20.93 13.93 16.26
CA GLY A 390 20.78 15.32 15.85
C GLY A 390 19.34 15.79 15.72
N GLY A 391 18.39 15.05 16.32
CA GLY A 391 16.97 15.36 16.30
C GLY A 391 16.37 15.41 14.89
N PHE A 392 15.25 16.12 14.76
CA PHE A 392 14.58 16.27 13.47
C PHE A 392 15.33 17.13 12.46
N ALA A 393 16.22 18.02 12.90
CA ALA A 393 17.05 18.81 11.99
C ALA A 393 17.96 17.89 11.16
N LEU A 394 18.66 16.94 11.81
CA LEU A 394 19.50 15.98 11.10
C LEU A 394 18.65 15.01 10.26
N LEU A 395 17.59 14.44 10.83
CA LEU A 395 16.75 13.48 10.12
C LEU A 395 16.10 14.08 8.86
N LEU A 396 15.45 15.24 8.98
CA LEU A 396 14.76 15.89 7.86
C LEU A 396 15.76 16.51 6.87
N GLY A 397 16.90 17.02 7.35
CA GLY A 397 18.00 17.47 6.48
C GLY A 397 18.54 16.34 5.60
N THR A 398 18.84 15.17 6.18
CA THR A 398 19.24 13.98 5.41
C THR A 398 18.12 13.51 4.48
N THR A 399 16.87 13.54 4.93
CA THR A 399 15.71 13.18 4.10
C THR A 399 15.56 14.12 2.90
N ALA A 400 15.83 15.42 3.06
CA ALA A 400 15.85 16.38 1.96
C ALA A 400 16.97 16.06 0.95
N ILE A 401 18.16 15.65 1.40
CA ILE A 401 19.24 15.20 0.49
C ILE A 401 18.81 13.96 -0.31
N ILE A 402 18.14 12.99 0.33
CA ILE A 402 17.59 11.81 -0.36
C ILE A 402 16.52 12.24 -1.37
N ALA A 403 15.65 13.18 -1.00
CA ALA A 403 14.64 13.73 -1.90
C ALA A 403 15.26 14.47 -3.10
N LEU A 404 16.42 15.11 -2.93
CA LEU A 404 17.16 15.73 -4.03
C LEU A 404 17.68 14.68 -5.03
N GLY A 405 18.11 13.51 -4.56
CA GLY A 405 18.42 12.38 -5.43
C GLY A 405 17.22 11.94 -6.28
N PHE A 406 16.02 11.96 -5.70
CA PHE A 406 14.77 11.71 -6.43
C PHE A 406 14.47 12.80 -7.47
N VAL A 407 14.72 14.08 -7.16
CA VAL A 407 14.61 15.19 -8.13
C VAL A 407 15.54 14.96 -9.33
N PHE A 408 16.81 14.66 -9.10
CA PHE A 408 17.76 14.42 -10.19
C PHE A 408 17.38 13.22 -11.05
N ALA A 409 16.96 12.10 -10.43
CA ALA A 409 16.58 10.90 -11.16
C ALA A 409 15.32 11.13 -12.03
N THR A 410 14.31 11.83 -11.51
CA THR A 410 13.09 12.16 -12.27
C THR A 410 13.36 13.19 -13.37
N ALA A 411 14.22 14.18 -13.13
CA ALA A 411 14.66 15.12 -14.16
C ALA A 411 15.43 14.41 -15.29
N ALA A 412 16.31 13.46 -14.95
CA ALA A 412 17.01 12.64 -15.94
C ALA A 412 16.03 11.82 -16.80
N ILE A 413 15.03 11.17 -16.18
CA ILE A 413 13.95 10.50 -16.93
C ILE A 413 13.23 11.49 -17.85
N ALA A 414 12.88 12.68 -17.35
CA ALA A 414 12.16 13.66 -18.14
C ALA A 414 12.96 14.12 -19.38
N VAL A 415 14.27 14.32 -19.24
CA VAL A 415 15.16 14.66 -20.36
C VAL A 415 15.26 13.51 -21.36
N LEU A 416 15.48 12.27 -20.88
CA LEU A 416 15.60 11.09 -21.74
C LEU A 416 14.30 10.83 -22.52
N VAL A 417 13.15 10.87 -21.85
CA VAL A 417 11.83 10.64 -22.46
C VAL A 417 11.50 11.72 -23.48
N ASN A 418 11.75 13.00 -23.17
CA ASN A 418 11.56 14.08 -24.13
C ASN A 418 12.44 13.92 -25.38
N GLY A 419 13.68 13.46 -25.22
CA GLY A 419 14.57 13.17 -26.34
C GLY A 419 14.01 12.08 -27.26
N VAL A 420 13.47 11.01 -26.68
CA VAL A 420 12.85 9.90 -27.43
C VAL A 420 11.56 10.34 -28.11
N GLU A 421 10.68 11.08 -27.42
CA GLU A 421 9.42 11.58 -28.00
C GLU A 421 9.67 12.55 -29.17
N LYS A 422 10.66 13.45 -29.06
CA LYS A 422 11.07 14.33 -30.17
C LYS A 422 11.68 13.56 -31.33
N GLY A 423 12.52 12.55 -31.07
CA GLY A 423 13.13 11.72 -32.11
C GLY A 423 12.09 10.94 -32.92
N ARG A 424 11.02 10.45 -32.28
CA ARG A 424 9.90 9.78 -32.96
C ARG A 424 9.06 10.72 -33.83
N ALA A 425 8.91 11.98 -33.44
CA ALA A 425 8.16 12.97 -34.23
C ALA A 425 8.89 13.40 -35.52
N VAL A 426 10.20 13.16 -35.60
CA VAL A 426 11.04 13.52 -36.76
C VAL A 426 11.27 12.34 -37.71
N ALA A 427 11.06 11.10 -37.27
CA ALA A 427 11.14 9.93 -38.12
C ALA A 427 9.93 9.86 -39.07
N PRO A 428 10.11 9.68 -40.40
CA PRO A 428 9.00 9.44 -41.31
C PRO A 428 8.25 8.19 -40.87
N ALA A 429 6.92 8.21 -40.93
CA ALA A 429 6.12 7.02 -40.77
C ALA A 429 6.44 6.07 -41.93
N GLU A 430 7.14 4.97 -41.64
CA GLU A 430 7.36 3.86 -42.58
C GLU A 430 6.09 3.02 -42.76
#